data_AF-A0A9J5Z5P4-F1
#
_entry.id   AF-A0A9J5Z5P4-F1
#
_cell.length_a   1.000
_cell.length_b   1.000
_cell.length_c   1.000
_cell.angle_alpha   90.00
_cell.angle_beta   90.00
_cell.angle_gamma   90.00
#
_symmetry.space_group_name_H-M   'P 1'
#
loop_
_entity.id
_entity.type
_entity.pdbx_description
1 polymer ?
#
loop_
_entity_poly.entity_id
_entity_poly.type
_entity_poly.pdbx_seq_one_letter_code
_entity_poly.pdbx_strand_id
1 'polypeptide(L)'
;MATTNNSTIVAMVPFSRFTHINQLFLLSRFIAVHNIPVHLLCLPEFNKDLKPRLKGESFEIAKNIHFNDILLSQDECKRSNEEDYGDERVLPIMELLEKQSESLQRTCLELSMNTKKLVIIYDSIMKDYLGSAISKYSLLRQSIVVDVGDDGDDHEKLLKQMHEEFPAMDSCFPPGMEIFEKDLYEWDINSGEFMISSREVEGKYLDLLANVKNKKP
;
A
#
# COMPACT_ATOMS: atom_id res chain seq x y z
N MET A 1 -15.69 -22.73 -29.16
CA MET A 1 -15.56 -21.32 -28.73
C MET A 1 -14.26 -21.21 -27.95
N ALA A 2 -13.30 -20.42 -28.45
CA ALA A 2 -12.01 -20.23 -27.79
C ALA A 2 -12.19 -19.24 -26.63
N THR A 3 -12.14 -19.71 -25.39
CA THR A 3 -12.03 -18.84 -24.21
C THR A 3 -10.61 -18.29 -24.17
N THR A 4 -10.44 -17.07 -24.64
CA THR A 4 -9.22 -16.29 -24.40
C THR A 4 -9.07 -16.08 -22.90
N ASN A 5 -8.29 -16.94 -22.23
CA ASN A 5 -7.87 -16.72 -20.85
C ASN A 5 -6.95 -15.48 -20.83
N ASN A 6 -7.54 -14.31 -20.67
CA ASN A 6 -6.84 -13.08 -20.28
C ASN A 6 -6.58 -13.17 -18.77
N SER A 7 -5.66 -14.06 -18.35
CA SER A 7 -5.34 -14.24 -16.92
C SER A 7 -4.64 -12.98 -16.40
N THR A 8 -5.42 -12.11 -15.78
CA THR A 8 -4.89 -11.00 -14.98
C THR A 8 -4.89 -11.45 -13.53
N ILE A 9 -3.79 -11.22 -12.83
CA ILE A 9 -3.69 -11.44 -11.39
C ILE A 9 -3.30 -10.13 -10.71
N VAL A 10 -3.72 -9.96 -9.46
CA VAL A 10 -3.38 -8.81 -8.64
C VAL A 10 -2.51 -9.27 -7.49
N ALA A 11 -1.33 -8.67 -7.32
CA ALA A 11 -0.53 -8.81 -6.10
C ALA A 11 -0.80 -7.62 -5.19
N MET A 12 -1.05 -7.91 -3.91
CA MET A 12 -1.32 -6.95 -2.85
C MET A 12 -0.14 -6.93 -1.90
N VAL A 13 0.49 -5.76 -1.75
CA VAL A 13 1.72 -5.59 -0.97
C VAL A 13 1.48 -4.58 0.14
N PRO A 14 0.94 -5.00 1.29
CA PRO A 14 0.69 -4.10 2.41
C PRO A 14 1.97 -3.79 3.18
N PHE A 15 1.99 -2.61 3.81
CA PHE A 15 2.93 -2.33 4.88
C PHE A 15 2.58 -3.19 6.10
N SER A 16 3.58 -3.77 6.75
CA SER A 16 3.46 -4.77 7.84
C SER A 16 2.96 -4.18 9.18
N ARG A 17 1.91 -3.35 9.14
CA ARG A 17 1.21 -2.75 10.29
C ARG A 17 -0.28 -3.01 10.16
N PHE A 18 -0.93 -3.37 11.28
CA PHE A 18 -2.30 -3.91 11.30
C PHE A 18 -3.34 -3.06 10.54
N THR A 19 -3.29 -1.73 10.62
CA THR A 19 -4.25 -0.85 9.93
C THR A 19 -4.11 -0.93 8.40
N HIS A 20 -2.88 -0.98 7.89
CA HIS A 20 -2.58 -1.00 6.46
C HIS A 20 -2.96 -2.35 5.84
N ILE A 21 -2.62 -3.45 6.53
CA ILE A 21 -2.95 -4.81 6.09
C ILE A 21 -4.46 -5.01 5.95
N ASN A 22 -5.23 -4.55 6.95
CA ASN A 22 -6.69 -4.73 6.94
C ASN A 22 -7.33 -4.03 5.73
N GLN A 23 -6.83 -2.87 5.34
CA GLN A 23 -7.38 -2.11 4.22
C GLN A 23 -7.13 -2.79 2.88
N LEU A 24 -5.89 -3.24 2.61
CA LEU A 24 -5.59 -4.00 1.40
C LEU A 24 -6.33 -5.34 1.39
N PHE A 25 -6.56 -5.96 2.56
CA PHE A 25 -7.36 -7.18 2.66
C PHE A 25 -8.84 -6.93 2.26
N LEU A 26 -9.44 -5.82 2.68
CA LEU A 26 -10.80 -5.47 2.25
C LEU A 26 -10.87 -5.20 0.75
N LEU A 27 -9.89 -4.47 0.20
CA LEU A 27 -9.79 -4.25 -1.25
C LEU A 27 -9.59 -5.58 -2.01
N SER A 28 -8.82 -6.51 -1.45
CA SER A 28 -8.63 -7.85 -2.01
C SER A 28 -9.95 -8.60 -2.14
N ARG A 29 -10.80 -8.54 -1.10
CA ARG A 29 -12.15 -9.12 -1.15
C ARG A 29 -13.00 -8.49 -2.25
N PHE A 30 -12.98 -7.16 -2.36
CA PHE A 30 -13.71 -6.45 -3.40
C PHE A 30 -13.29 -6.90 -4.80
N ILE A 31 -11.99 -6.95 -5.08
CA ILE A 31 -11.46 -7.40 -6.38
C ILE A 31 -11.79 -8.87 -6.65
N ALA A 32 -11.68 -9.73 -5.63
CA ALA A 32 -11.93 -11.17 -5.76
C ALA A 32 -13.38 -11.51 -6.15
N VAL A 33 -14.37 -10.67 -5.78
CA VAL A 33 -15.78 -10.81 -6.21
C VAL A 33 -15.92 -10.80 -7.73
N HIS A 34 -15.02 -10.11 -8.43
CA HIS A 34 -15.00 -10.01 -9.89
C HIS A 34 -14.29 -11.17 -10.58
N ASN A 35 -14.03 -12.28 -9.86
CA ASN A 35 -13.32 -13.46 -10.36
C ASN A 35 -11.90 -13.16 -10.86
N ILE A 36 -11.23 -12.21 -10.19
CA ILE A 36 -9.84 -11.85 -10.42
C ILE A 36 -9.01 -12.46 -9.29
N PRO A 37 -8.01 -13.31 -9.57
CA PRO A 37 -7.12 -13.84 -8.55
C PRO A 37 -6.30 -12.73 -7.88
N VAL A 38 -6.29 -12.73 -6.54
CA VAL A 38 -5.56 -11.78 -5.71
C VAL A 38 -4.57 -12.54 -4.83
N HIS A 39 -3.31 -12.13 -4.87
CA HIS A 39 -2.21 -12.67 -4.06
C HIS A 39 -1.83 -11.66 -2.98
N LEU A 40 -2.11 -11.98 -1.71
CA LEU A 40 -1.70 -11.19 -0.55
C LEU A 40 -0.28 -11.59 -0.14
N LEU A 41 0.66 -10.65 -0.33
CA LEU A 41 2.08 -10.82 -0.02
C LEU A 41 2.37 -10.23 1.37
N CYS A 42 2.21 -11.03 2.43
CA CYS A 42 2.41 -10.57 3.81
C CYS A 42 3.33 -11.51 4.59
N LEU A 43 3.79 -11.07 5.77
CA LEU A 43 4.45 -11.96 6.71
C LEU A 43 3.52 -13.10 7.17
N PRO A 44 4.07 -14.29 7.48
CA PRO A 44 3.28 -15.47 7.86
C PRO A 44 2.28 -15.23 8.99
N GLU A 45 2.67 -14.45 10.00
CA GLU A 45 1.85 -14.10 11.16
C GLU A 45 0.57 -13.35 10.75
N PHE A 46 0.68 -12.38 9.84
CA PHE A 46 -0.48 -11.62 9.37
C PHE A 46 -1.37 -12.48 8.46
N ASN A 47 -0.77 -13.29 7.59
CA ASN A 47 -1.54 -14.23 6.77
C ASN A 47 -2.31 -15.24 7.63
N LYS A 48 -1.71 -15.72 8.73
CA LYS A 48 -2.37 -16.60 9.70
C LYS A 48 -3.58 -15.93 10.35
N ASP A 49 -3.52 -14.64 10.64
CA ASP A 49 -4.62 -13.88 11.23
C ASP A 49 -5.73 -13.51 10.23
N LEU A 50 -5.38 -13.32 8.95
CA LEU A 50 -6.32 -12.99 7.88
C LEU A 50 -7.08 -14.21 7.33
N LYS A 51 -6.40 -15.35 7.18
CA LYS A 51 -7.00 -16.60 6.63
C LYS A 51 -8.35 -16.98 7.30
N PRO A 52 -8.48 -16.96 8.64
CA PRO A 52 -9.75 -17.26 9.31
C PRO A 52 -10.88 -16.30 8.96
N ARG A 53 -10.58 -15.05 8.56
CA ARG A 53 -11.59 -14.03 8.23
C ARG A 53 -12.29 -14.27 6.90
N LEU A 54 -11.79 -15.22 6.08
CA LEU A 54 -12.50 -15.70 4.90
C LEU A 54 -13.56 -16.77 5.22
N LYS A 55 -13.58 -17.29 6.47
CA LYS A 55 -14.59 -18.26 6.88
C LYS A 55 -15.95 -17.55 6.99
N GLY A 56 -16.81 -17.75 6.01
CA GLY A 56 -18.12 -17.10 5.91
C GLY A 56 -18.28 -16.25 4.65
N GLU A 57 -17.20 -16.00 3.91
CA GLU A 57 -17.27 -15.40 2.58
C GLU A 57 -17.84 -16.39 1.56
N SER A 58 -18.32 -15.87 0.42
CA SER A 58 -18.75 -16.73 -0.68
C SER A 58 -17.57 -17.57 -1.17
N PHE A 59 -17.87 -18.80 -1.62
CA PHE A 59 -16.87 -19.73 -2.14
C PHE A 59 -16.00 -19.10 -3.24
N GLU A 60 -16.60 -18.28 -4.10
CA GLU A 60 -15.90 -17.58 -5.18
C GLU A 60 -14.88 -16.55 -4.69
N ILE A 61 -15.19 -15.82 -3.61
CA ILE A 61 -14.23 -14.87 -3.00
C ILE A 61 -13.08 -15.65 -2.37
N ALA A 62 -13.41 -16.65 -1.55
CA ALA A 62 -12.41 -17.43 -0.82
C ALA A 62 -11.45 -18.18 -1.76
N LYS A 63 -11.94 -18.63 -2.92
CA LYS A 63 -11.13 -19.31 -3.94
C LYS A 63 -10.16 -18.38 -4.67
N ASN A 64 -10.54 -17.11 -4.83
CA ASN A 64 -9.75 -16.13 -5.59
C ASN A 64 -8.74 -15.35 -4.74
N ILE A 65 -8.74 -15.52 -3.41
CA ILE A 65 -7.74 -14.92 -2.53
C ILE A 65 -6.69 -15.96 -2.16
N HIS A 66 -5.46 -15.71 -2.56
CA HIS A 66 -4.28 -16.52 -2.28
C HIS A 66 -3.39 -15.78 -1.28
N PHE A 67 -2.92 -16.49 -0.26
CA PHE A 67 -1.98 -15.95 0.71
C PHE A 67 -0.58 -16.47 0.40
N ASN A 68 0.35 -15.54 0.17
CA ASN A 68 1.75 -15.82 -0.08
C ASN A 68 2.55 -15.30 1.11
N ASP A 69 3.21 -16.22 1.81
CA ASP A 69 4.00 -15.92 2.99
C ASP A 69 5.36 -15.35 2.55
N ILE A 70 5.63 -14.11 2.95
CA ILE A 70 6.91 -13.44 2.73
C ILE A 70 7.83 -13.79 3.90
N LEU A 71 8.75 -14.71 3.63
CA LEU A 71 9.67 -15.22 4.64
C LEU A 71 10.86 -14.26 4.84
N LEU A 72 11.17 -13.98 6.10
CA LEU A 72 12.41 -13.38 6.55
C LEU A 72 13.38 -14.50 6.96
N SER A 73 14.69 -14.27 6.91
CA SER A 73 15.63 -15.30 7.37
C SER A 73 15.52 -15.47 8.89
N GLN A 74 15.72 -16.71 9.38
CA GLN A 74 15.48 -17.07 10.79
C GLN A 74 16.33 -16.31 11.81
N ASP A 75 17.49 -15.78 11.42
CA ASP A 75 18.34 -15.00 12.30
C ASP A 75 17.82 -13.57 12.53
N GLU A 76 16.92 -13.09 11.65
CA GLU A 76 16.43 -11.70 11.64
C GLU A 76 15.21 -11.48 12.53
N CYS A 77 14.38 -12.53 12.71
CA CYS A 77 13.16 -12.50 13.55
C CYS A 77 13.48 -12.42 15.06
N LYS A 78 14.73 -12.70 15.46
CA LYS A 78 15.16 -12.62 16.87
C LYS A 78 15.43 -11.20 17.35
N ARG A 79 15.78 -10.26 16.46
CA ARG A 79 16.10 -8.86 16.81
C ARG A 79 14.87 -7.99 17.05
N SER A 80 13.71 -8.35 16.50
CA SER A 80 12.48 -7.56 16.58
C SER A 80 11.64 -7.81 17.84
N ASN A 81 12.01 -8.79 18.66
CA ASN A 81 11.27 -9.17 19.86
C ASN A 81 11.73 -8.44 21.13
N GLU A 82 12.72 -7.56 21.03
CA GLU A 82 13.06 -6.65 22.13
C GLU A 82 12.11 -5.45 22.08
N GLU A 83 11.10 -5.52 22.95
CA GLU A 83 10.07 -4.50 23.13
C GLU A 83 10.68 -3.19 23.66
N ASP A 84 11.27 -2.37 22.80
CA ASP A 84 11.64 -0.99 23.14
C ASP A 84 10.66 0.00 22.49
N TYR A 85 9.83 0.62 23.35
CA TYR A 85 8.72 1.49 22.97
C TYR A 85 9.18 2.96 22.83
N GLY A 86 10.33 3.20 22.20
CA GLY A 86 10.95 4.52 22.04
C GLY A 86 10.80 5.15 20.64
N ASP A 87 11.22 6.42 20.51
CA ASP A 87 11.18 7.27 19.29
C ASP A 87 12.07 6.74 18.13
N GLU A 88 12.83 5.67 18.36
CA GLU A 88 13.77 5.06 17.41
C GLU A 88 13.10 4.09 16.41
N ARG A 89 11.76 3.98 16.36
CA ARG A 89 11.03 2.96 15.57
C ARG A 89 11.20 3.03 14.05
N VAL A 90 11.61 4.16 13.47
CA VAL A 90 11.71 4.30 12.01
C VAL A 90 12.84 3.42 11.45
N LEU A 91 13.99 3.36 12.13
CA LEU A 91 15.14 2.56 11.70
C LEU A 91 14.86 1.03 11.68
N PRO A 92 14.30 0.42 12.75
CA PRO A 92 13.90 -0.99 12.73
C PRO A 92 12.85 -1.32 11.67
N ILE A 93 11.94 -0.38 11.38
CA ILE A 93 10.94 -0.55 10.32
C ILE A 93 11.61 -0.57 8.94
N MET A 94 12.50 0.39 8.66
CA MET A 94 13.23 0.43 7.38
C MET A 94 14.07 -0.82 7.17
N GLU A 95 14.81 -1.26 8.19
CA GLU A 95 15.57 -2.51 8.12
C GLU A 95 14.68 -3.73 7.85
N LEU A 96 13.50 -3.79 8.48
CA LEU A 96 12.55 -4.85 8.23
C LEU A 96 12.10 -4.84 6.77
N LEU A 97 11.75 -3.67 6.24
CA LEU A 97 11.31 -3.49 4.85
C LEU A 97 12.39 -3.85 3.83
N GLU A 98 13.64 -3.44 4.05
CA GLU A 98 14.79 -3.84 3.25
C GLU A 98 14.93 -5.35 3.19
N LYS A 99 14.79 -6.03 4.34
CA LYS A 99 14.88 -7.49 4.44
C LYS A 99 13.73 -8.20 3.72
N GLN A 100 12.54 -7.61 3.64
CA GLN A 100 11.42 -8.21 2.90
C GLN A 100 11.55 -8.03 1.38
N SER A 101 12.26 -6.99 0.94
CA SER A 101 12.36 -6.56 -0.46
C SER A 101 12.75 -7.68 -1.41
N GLU A 102 13.79 -8.46 -1.08
CA GLU A 102 14.25 -9.57 -1.95
C GLU A 102 13.17 -10.65 -2.11
N SER A 103 12.51 -11.00 -1.01
CA SER A 103 11.46 -12.01 -0.97
C SER A 103 10.23 -11.56 -1.76
N LEU A 104 9.83 -10.29 -1.59
CA LEU A 104 8.75 -9.65 -2.34
C LEU A 104 9.02 -9.62 -3.84
N GLN A 105 10.23 -9.18 -4.24
CA GLN A 105 10.63 -9.12 -5.64
C GLN A 105 10.63 -10.51 -6.29
N ARG A 106 11.19 -11.51 -5.59
CA ARG A 106 11.18 -12.91 -6.06
C ARG A 106 9.76 -13.40 -6.28
N THR A 107 8.87 -13.23 -5.30
CA THR A 107 7.47 -13.67 -5.44
C THR A 107 6.76 -12.92 -6.56
N CYS A 108 6.96 -11.61 -6.71
CA CYS A 108 6.37 -10.85 -7.81
C CYS A 108 6.86 -11.32 -9.19
N LEU A 109 8.16 -11.64 -9.32
CA LEU A 109 8.72 -12.20 -10.55
C LEU A 109 8.12 -13.57 -10.88
N GLU A 110 8.01 -14.46 -9.89
CA GLU A 110 7.36 -15.77 -10.06
C GLU A 110 5.91 -15.64 -10.51
N LEU A 111 5.15 -14.73 -9.88
CA LEU A 111 3.77 -14.43 -10.28
C LEU A 111 3.71 -13.89 -11.72
N SER A 112 4.62 -12.99 -12.09
CA SER A 112 4.71 -12.42 -13.43
C SER A 112 5.03 -13.46 -14.50
N MET A 113 5.83 -14.48 -14.21
CA MET A 113 6.18 -15.54 -15.17
C MET A 113 4.99 -16.47 -15.46
N ASN A 114 4.06 -16.61 -14.51
CA ASN A 114 2.93 -17.53 -14.59
C ASN A 114 1.62 -16.86 -15.05
N THR A 115 1.66 -15.57 -15.43
CA THR A 115 0.48 -14.81 -15.79
C THR A 115 0.70 -13.98 -17.05
N LYS A 116 -0.38 -13.61 -17.74
CA LYS A 116 -0.31 -12.67 -18.86
C LYS A 116 -0.19 -11.22 -18.40
N LYS A 117 -0.79 -10.90 -17.26
CA LYS A 117 -0.78 -9.56 -16.69
C LYS A 117 -0.75 -9.63 -15.17
N LEU A 118 0.30 -9.09 -14.58
CA LEU A 118 0.41 -8.83 -13.15
C LEU A 118 0.09 -7.36 -12.90
N VAL A 119 -0.83 -7.09 -11.99
CA VAL A 119 -1.09 -5.75 -11.44
C VAL A 119 -0.62 -5.76 -10.00
N ILE A 120 0.20 -4.80 -9.60
CA ILE A 120 0.65 -4.68 -8.21
C ILE A 120 -0.02 -3.48 -7.58
N ILE A 121 -0.75 -3.75 -6.50
CA ILE A 121 -1.34 -2.74 -5.63
C ILE A 121 -0.56 -2.78 -4.33
N TYR A 122 0.04 -1.67 -3.95
CA TYR A 122 0.91 -1.60 -2.78
C TYR A 122 0.53 -0.47 -1.85
N ASP A 123 0.91 -0.64 -0.59
CA ASP A 123 0.92 0.45 0.36
C ASP A 123 2.05 1.42 0.05
N SER A 124 1.77 2.73 0.15
CA SER A 124 2.71 3.81 -0.16
C SER A 124 4.12 3.62 0.40
N ILE A 125 4.23 3.06 1.61
CA ILE A 125 5.52 2.84 2.28
C ILE A 125 6.34 1.72 1.60
N MET A 126 5.69 0.79 0.88
CA MET A 126 6.33 -0.37 0.25
C MET A 126 6.97 -0.06 -1.10
N LYS A 127 6.82 1.17 -1.60
CA LYS A 127 7.23 1.61 -2.94
C LYS A 127 8.69 1.24 -3.27
N ASP A 128 9.64 1.69 -2.45
CA ASP A 128 11.07 1.53 -2.76
C ASP A 128 11.57 0.09 -2.56
N TYR A 129 10.74 -0.75 -1.94
CA TYR A 129 11.03 -2.15 -1.64
C TYR A 129 10.49 -3.12 -2.71
N LEU A 130 9.80 -2.63 -3.73
CA LEU A 130 9.26 -3.46 -4.82
C LEU A 130 10.19 -3.58 -6.04
N GLY A 131 11.23 -2.76 -6.12
CA GLY A 131 12.20 -2.77 -7.21
C GLY A 131 11.67 -2.20 -8.54
N SER A 132 12.59 -1.92 -9.47
CA SER A 132 12.32 -1.22 -10.74
C SER A 132 11.75 -2.10 -11.87
N ALA A 133 11.55 -3.40 -11.64
CA ALA A 133 11.32 -4.37 -12.71
C ALA A 133 9.86 -4.50 -13.19
N ILE A 134 8.91 -3.78 -12.58
CA ILE A 134 7.48 -4.00 -12.83
C ILE A 134 6.83 -2.69 -13.29
N SER A 135 6.21 -2.75 -14.46
CA SER A 135 5.90 -1.56 -15.27
C SER A 135 4.58 -0.85 -14.93
N LYS A 136 3.77 -1.40 -13.99
CA LYS A 136 2.48 -0.81 -13.62
C LYS A 136 2.16 -1.05 -12.14
N TYR A 137 2.11 0.06 -11.42
CA TYR A 137 1.78 0.11 -10.01
C TYR A 137 0.54 0.98 -9.79
N SER A 138 -0.24 0.63 -8.76
CA SER A 138 -1.29 1.49 -8.23
C SER A 138 -1.10 1.65 -6.73
N LEU A 139 -1.16 2.92 -6.30
CA LEU A 139 -0.91 3.33 -4.94
C LEU A 139 -2.21 3.32 -4.13
N LEU A 140 -2.25 2.66 -2.98
CA LEU A 140 -3.33 2.85 -2.01
C LEU A 140 -2.93 3.93 -0.99
N ARG A 141 -3.70 5.02 -0.90
CA ARG A 141 -3.56 6.05 0.15
C ARG A 141 -4.69 5.96 1.15
N GLN A 142 -4.33 6.13 2.43
CA GLN A 142 -5.23 6.01 3.58
C GLN A 142 -5.48 7.35 4.28
N SER A 143 -4.68 8.36 3.96
CA SER A 143 -4.78 9.70 4.50
C SER A 143 -4.53 10.72 3.40
N ILE A 144 -5.15 11.88 3.55
CA ILE A 144 -4.83 13.05 2.75
C ILE A 144 -3.63 13.72 3.44
N VAL A 145 -2.44 13.39 2.95
CA VAL A 145 -1.22 14.10 3.31
C VAL A 145 -1.08 15.29 2.37
N VAL A 146 -1.07 16.49 2.93
CA VAL A 146 -0.77 17.73 2.20
C VAL A 146 0.60 18.18 2.67
N ASP A 147 1.59 18.09 1.79
CA ASP A 147 2.95 18.54 2.09
C ASP A 147 3.12 20.05 1.81
N VAL A 148 3.99 20.66 2.62
CA VAL A 148 4.49 22.04 2.64
C VAL A 148 5.70 22.23 1.68
N GLY A 149 6.07 21.21 0.92
CA GLY A 149 7.32 21.15 0.16
C GLY A 149 7.35 21.72 -1.27
N ASP A 150 6.29 22.36 -1.77
CA ASP A 150 6.30 22.99 -3.10
C ASP A 150 5.92 24.48 -2.96
N ASP A 151 6.84 25.38 -3.29
CA ASP A 151 6.69 26.86 -3.32
C ASP A 151 5.67 27.35 -4.38
N GLY A 152 4.70 26.50 -4.72
CA GLY A 152 3.57 26.83 -5.58
C GLY A 152 2.45 27.48 -4.77
N ASP A 153 2.05 28.69 -5.20
CA ASP A 153 0.97 29.51 -4.61
C ASP A 153 -0.41 28.78 -4.54
N ASP A 154 -0.56 27.65 -5.22
CA ASP A 154 -1.74 26.77 -5.18
C ASP A 154 -1.69 25.72 -4.04
N HIS A 155 -0.50 25.22 -3.68
CA HIS A 155 -0.30 24.28 -2.57
C HIS A 155 -0.40 24.97 -1.21
N GLU A 156 0.16 26.17 -1.07
CA GLU A 156 0.05 26.97 0.16
C GLU A 156 -1.42 27.35 0.45
N LYS A 157 -2.20 27.66 -0.59
CA LYS A 157 -3.65 27.94 -0.46
C LYS A 157 -4.43 26.69 -0.06
N LEU A 158 -4.12 25.54 -0.64
CA LEU A 158 -4.72 24.25 -0.27
C LEU A 158 -4.41 23.93 1.20
N LEU A 159 -3.15 24.05 1.60
CA LEU A 159 -2.67 23.84 2.96
C LEU A 159 -3.42 24.69 3.96
N LYS A 160 -3.56 25.99 3.68
CA LYS A 160 -4.30 26.91 4.56
C LYS A 160 -5.77 26.52 4.70
N GLN A 161 -6.41 26.08 3.61
CA GLN A 161 -7.80 25.60 3.62
C GLN A 161 -7.99 24.28 4.38
N MET A 162 -6.93 23.47 4.52
CA MET A 162 -6.96 22.17 5.18
C MET A 162 -6.47 22.21 6.63
N HIS A 163 -5.45 23.01 6.94
CA HIS A 163 -4.87 23.16 8.29
C HIS A 163 -5.79 23.85 9.30
N GLU A 164 -6.80 24.59 8.86
CA GLU A 164 -7.83 25.11 9.78
C GLU A 164 -8.67 23.98 10.42
N GLU A 165 -8.68 22.78 9.83
CA GLU A 165 -9.52 21.65 10.25
C GLU A 165 -8.72 20.39 10.66
N PHE A 166 -7.43 20.29 10.31
CA PHE A 166 -6.58 19.12 10.60
C PHE A 166 -5.36 19.44 11.48
N PRO A 167 -4.88 18.46 12.28
CA PRO A 167 -3.63 18.61 13.01
C PRO A 167 -2.45 18.80 12.03
N ALA A 168 -1.42 19.52 12.47
CA ALA A 168 -0.18 19.65 11.71
C ALA A 168 0.46 18.28 11.49
N MET A 169 1.16 18.11 10.37
CA MET A 169 1.81 16.85 9.98
C MET A 169 2.78 16.33 11.05
N ASP A 170 3.61 17.21 11.60
CA ASP A 170 4.56 16.94 12.69
C ASP A 170 3.89 16.43 13.98
N SER A 171 2.56 16.64 14.11
CA SER A 171 1.77 16.11 15.22
C SER A 171 1.11 14.76 14.93
N CYS A 172 1.06 14.35 13.66
CA CYS A 172 0.45 13.11 13.18
C CYS A 172 1.46 11.97 12.96
N PHE A 173 2.73 12.30 12.75
CA PHE A 173 3.79 11.32 12.47
C PHE A 173 4.97 11.44 13.43
N PRO A 174 5.64 10.32 13.77
CA PRO A 174 6.92 10.36 14.46
C PRO A 174 7.99 11.09 13.63
N PRO A 175 8.96 11.74 14.27
CA PRO A 175 10.10 12.34 13.58
C PRO A 175 10.78 11.36 12.62
N GLY A 176 11.07 11.82 11.40
CA GLY A 176 11.76 11.02 10.36
C GLY A 176 10.82 10.31 9.37
N MET A 177 9.50 10.39 9.55
CA MET A 177 8.55 9.94 8.53
C MET A 177 8.45 10.90 7.33
N GLU A 178 8.91 12.14 7.47
CA GLU A 178 8.98 13.18 6.41
C GLU A 178 9.64 12.66 5.11
N ILE A 179 10.63 11.76 5.25
CA ILE A 179 11.39 11.20 4.13
C ILE A 179 10.47 10.39 3.20
N PHE A 180 9.58 9.56 3.76
CA PHE A 180 8.63 8.78 2.98
C PHE A 180 7.63 9.67 2.24
N GLU A 181 7.31 10.85 2.77
CA GLU A 181 6.33 11.76 2.19
C GLU A 181 6.86 12.45 0.94
N LYS A 182 8.09 12.95 1.01
CA LYS A 182 8.79 13.50 -0.14
C LYS A 182 8.92 12.49 -1.27
N ASP A 183 9.34 11.27 -0.93
CA ASP A 183 9.50 10.18 -1.90
C ASP A 183 8.15 9.78 -2.54
N LEU A 184 7.03 9.97 -1.84
CA LEU A 184 5.70 9.68 -2.35
C LEU A 184 5.17 10.72 -3.35
N TYR A 185 5.67 11.96 -3.31
CA TYR A 185 5.25 13.03 -4.23
C TYR A 185 6.10 13.08 -5.50
N GLU A 186 7.38 12.73 -5.42
CA GLU A 186 8.35 12.74 -6.53
C GLU A 186 8.18 11.55 -7.51
N TRP A 187 7.18 10.68 -7.32
CA TRP A 187 7.03 9.47 -8.12
C TRP A 187 6.17 9.66 -9.39
N ASP A 188 6.84 9.68 -10.54
CA ASP A 188 6.21 9.83 -11.87
C ASP A 188 5.61 8.54 -12.47
N ILE A 189 5.92 7.36 -11.92
CA ILE A 189 5.52 6.07 -12.50
C ILE A 189 4.33 5.47 -11.72
N ASN A 190 3.17 6.12 -11.78
CA ASN A 190 1.94 5.62 -11.18
C ASN A 190 0.81 5.51 -12.23
N SER A 191 0.11 4.36 -12.27
CA SER A 191 -1.08 4.18 -13.12
C SER A 191 -2.38 4.68 -12.49
N GLY A 192 -2.33 5.16 -11.24
CA GLY A 192 -3.47 5.74 -10.53
C GLY A 192 -3.41 5.51 -9.01
N GLU A 193 -4.23 6.23 -8.27
CA GLU A 193 -4.34 6.08 -6.81
C GLU A 193 -5.73 5.57 -6.41
N PHE A 194 -5.74 4.68 -5.44
CA PHE A 194 -6.93 4.28 -4.71
C PHE A 194 -6.96 5.00 -3.37
N MET A 195 -8.09 5.62 -3.02
CA MET A 195 -8.31 6.22 -1.72
C MET A 195 -9.49 5.51 -1.06
N ILE A 196 -9.26 4.98 0.15
CA ILE A 196 -10.34 4.48 1.00
C ILE A 196 -10.83 5.67 1.81
N SER A 197 -11.98 6.22 1.43
CA SER A 197 -12.51 7.47 1.96
C SER A 197 -14.05 7.44 1.98
N SER A 198 -14.66 8.32 2.77
CA SER A 198 -16.11 8.57 2.75
C SER A 198 -16.36 9.97 2.22
N ARG A 199 -17.16 10.10 1.15
CA ARG A 199 -17.50 11.42 0.61
C ARG A 199 -18.31 12.27 1.60
N GLU A 200 -19.10 11.64 2.46
CA GLU A 200 -19.90 12.31 3.49
C GLU A 200 -19.03 13.02 4.53
N VAL A 201 -17.84 12.46 4.81
CA VAL A 201 -16.91 12.99 5.82
C VAL A 201 -15.79 13.81 5.16
N GLU A 202 -15.22 13.29 4.06
CA GLU A 202 -13.97 13.76 3.47
C GLU A 202 -14.15 14.34 2.05
N GLY A 203 -15.38 14.41 1.55
CA GLY A 203 -15.67 14.78 0.15
C GLY A 203 -15.09 16.14 -0.27
N LYS A 204 -15.17 17.14 0.62
CA LYS A 204 -14.55 18.47 0.41
C LYS A 204 -13.05 18.34 0.07
N TYR A 205 -12.34 17.50 0.81
CA TYR A 205 -10.90 17.31 0.66
C TYR A 205 -10.55 16.49 -0.57
N LEU A 206 -11.35 15.45 -0.88
CA LEU A 206 -11.20 14.69 -2.12
C LEU A 206 -11.33 15.58 -3.36
N ASP A 207 -12.32 16.48 -3.36
CA ASP A 207 -12.55 17.39 -4.48
C ASP A 207 -11.41 18.43 -4.61
N LEU A 208 -10.89 18.92 -3.48
CA LEU A 208 -9.71 19.79 -3.44
C LEU A 208 -8.45 19.11 -4.01
N LEU A 209 -8.17 17.87 -3.60
CA LEU A 209 -7.05 17.09 -4.11
C LEU A 209 -7.15 16.83 -5.62
N ALA A 210 -8.34 16.48 -6.10
CA ALA A 210 -8.58 16.24 -7.52
C ALA A 210 -8.28 17.49 -8.37
N ASN A 211 -8.67 18.67 -7.89
CA ASN A 211 -8.46 19.94 -8.59
C ASN A 211 -6.98 20.32 -8.69
N VAL A 212 -6.18 20.01 -7.66
CA VAL A 212 -4.73 20.30 -7.65
C VAL A 212 -3.99 19.36 -8.60
N LYS A 213 -4.35 18.07 -8.64
CA LYS A 213 -3.72 17.10 -9.55
C LYS A 213 -4.02 17.37 -11.03
N ASN A 214 -5.20 17.89 -11.34
CA ASN A 214 -5.58 18.27 -12.72
C ASN A 214 -4.83 19.51 -13.25
N LYS A 215 -4.04 20.20 -12.41
CA LYS A 215 -3.24 21.38 -12.79
C LYS A 215 -1.76 21.07 -13.07
N LYS A 216 -1.29 19.83 -12.88
CA LYS A 216 0.04 19.43 -13.37
C LYS A 216 -0.02 19.43 -14.92
N PRO A 217 0.89 20.15 -15.62
CA PRO A 217 0.91 20.20 -17.08
C PRO A 217 1.19 18.83 -17.72
#